data_AF-A0A0D3K2W5-F1
#
_entry.id   AF-A0A0D3K2W5-F1
#
_cell.length_a   1.000
_cell.length_b   1.000
_cell.length_c   1.000
_cell.angle_alpha   90.00
_cell.angle_beta   90.00
_cell.angle_gamma   90.00
#
_symmetry.space_group_name_H-M   'P 1'
#
loop_
_entity.id
_entity.type
_entity.pdbx_description
1 polymer ?
#
loop_
_entity_poly.entity_id
_entity_poly.type
_entity_poly.pdbx_seq_one_letter_code
_entity_poly.pdbx_strand_id
1 'polypeptide(L)'
;MATRASQQALSRAGTELYLDDLGGKLSAEKLSAEDAWISKCDLDAFAADIKALGKTLAAQQGDADVRHLNKIVCWQRACTALGVATMAMPLCPLPFNPIAVWFLSLGVLTRWTIVAHHVCHGGFDKCDTGGRYHRFTFGVGSVYRRCVDWLDWMLVEAWNVEHNQLHHYSLGEDSDPDLVERNLDNLRQMPALLAPVKYLVIAFLTVTWKWFYYAPNTFKVLSLNRMRREADPRLEKLSTQLQEDPCVPLAAAHAAAAASLVNLVLAELLTNAHAFLVVATNHCGDDLYRFEQHAAPRSPSFYMRQVTSSVNFATGDGRGGHGHAADCVDFLHGWLNYQIEHHLWPDLSMLSYQKARPYPSPAPR
;
A
#
# COMPACT_ATOMS: atom_id res chain seq x y z
N MET A 1 37.22 26.26 -23.54
CA MET A 1 36.03 25.40 -23.71
C MET A 1 35.74 24.75 -22.37
N ALA A 2 34.95 25.41 -21.54
CA ALA A 2 34.53 24.87 -20.25
C ALA A 2 33.39 23.87 -20.51
N THR A 3 33.62 22.61 -20.19
CA THR A 3 32.61 21.57 -20.14
C THR A 3 31.53 22.00 -19.15
N ARG A 4 30.34 22.30 -19.66
CA ARG A 4 29.12 22.37 -18.85
C ARG A 4 28.94 21.00 -18.21
N ALA A 5 29.44 20.87 -16.98
CA ALA A 5 28.88 19.92 -16.02
C ALA A 5 27.38 20.20 -16.00
N SER A 6 26.60 19.30 -16.59
CA SER A 6 25.17 19.29 -16.43
C SER A 6 24.92 19.26 -14.92
N GLN A 7 24.30 20.31 -14.41
CA GLN A 7 23.63 20.29 -13.12
C GLN A 7 22.60 19.16 -13.17
N GLN A 8 23.01 17.93 -12.87
CA GLN A 8 22.10 16.90 -12.43
C GLN A 8 21.61 17.40 -11.07
N ALA A 9 20.38 17.88 -11.02
CA ALA A 9 19.69 18.07 -9.78
C ALA A 9 19.72 16.71 -9.05
N LEU A 10 20.53 16.62 -8.01
CA LEU A 10 20.57 15.49 -7.10
C LEU A 10 19.22 15.46 -6.39
N SER A 11 18.27 14.67 -6.91
CA SER A 11 17.13 14.21 -6.10
C SER A 11 17.66 13.28 -5.02
N ARG A 12 17.00 13.20 -3.86
CA ARG A 12 17.38 12.26 -2.79
C ARG A 12 17.36 10.80 -3.26
N ALA A 13 16.66 10.52 -4.38
CA ALA A 13 16.72 9.28 -5.14
C ALA A 13 18.10 8.90 -5.74
N GLY A 14 19.12 9.74 -5.64
CA GLY A 14 20.51 9.43 -6.01
C GLY A 14 21.51 9.56 -4.84
N THR A 15 21.05 9.85 -3.63
CA THR A 15 21.89 10.04 -2.45
C THR A 15 21.71 8.85 -1.51
N GLU A 16 22.71 7.98 -1.48
CA GLU A 16 22.74 6.79 -0.62
C GLU A 16 22.91 7.16 0.84
N LEU A 17 22.11 6.56 1.72
CA LEU A 17 22.32 6.61 3.17
C LEU A 17 22.86 5.27 3.67
N TYR A 18 24.17 5.21 3.88
CA TYR A 18 24.81 4.07 4.53
C TYR A 18 24.75 4.26 6.05
N LEU A 19 23.83 3.53 6.70
CA LEU A 19 23.66 3.58 8.16
C LEU A 19 24.44 2.48 8.90
N ASP A 20 24.80 1.39 8.22
CA ASP A 20 25.38 0.21 8.89
C ASP A 20 26.92 0.29 9.08
N ASP A 21 27.55 1.36 8.60
CA ASP A 21 28.97 1.69 8.80
C ASP A 21 29.18 2.79 9.88
N LEU A 22 28.31 2.85 10.90
CA LEU A 22 28.44 3.82 12.01
C LEU A 22 29.55 3.46 13.03
N GLY A 23 30.71 3.09 12.50
CA GLY A 23 32.04 3.43 13.02
C GLY A 23 32.58 4.77 12.49
N GLY A 24 31.71 5.64 11.97
CA GLY A 24 32.01 7.05 11.73
C GLY A 24 31.93 7.47 10.26
N LYS A 25 31.00 8.39 10.01
CA LYS A 25 30.68 9.13 8.77
C LYS A 25 29.63 8.47 7.89
N LEU A 26 28.44 9.07 7.89
CA LEU A 26 27.49 8.94 6.79
C LEU A 26 28.20 9.27 5.47
N SER A 27 28.21 8.35 4.53
CA SER A 27 28.71 8.58 3.16
C SER A 27 27.65 9.21 2.25
N ALA A 28 26.68 9.94 2.80
CA ALA A 28 25.91 10.91 2.03
C ALA A 28 26.76 12.19 1.93
N GLU A 29 27.41 12.43 0.78
CA GLU A 29 28.31 13.59 0.60
C GLU A 29 27.63 14.96 0.76
N LYS A 30 26.31 15.02 0.97
CA LYS A 30 25.62 15.99 1.84
C LYS A 30 24.15 15.60 1.96
N LEU A 31 23.70 15.28 3.17
CA LEU A 31 22.27 15.43 3.50
C LEU A 31 21.82 16.83 3.07
N SER A 32 20.59 16.93 2.58
CA SER A 32 19.96 18.24 2.36
C SER A 32 19.97 19.03 3.68
N ALA A 33 19.89 20.37 3.61
CA ALA A 33 19.91 21.19 4.81
C ALA A 33 18.75 20.84 5.75
N GLU A 34 17.58 20.51 5.19
CA GLU A 34 16.40 20.09 5.93
C GLU A 34 16.53 18.69 6.56
N ASP A 35 17.43 17.82 6.09
CA ASP A 35 17.63 16.47 6.63
C ASP A 35 18.85 16.34 7.54
N ALA A 36 19.55 17.44 7.84
CA ALA A 36 20.74 17.44 8.70
C ALA A 36 20.48 16.80 10.09
N TRP A 37 19.23 16.74 10.53
CA TRP A 37 18.82 16.06 11.76
C TRP A 37 19.09 14.55 11.74
N ILE A 38 19.03 13.88 10.58
CA ILE A 38 19.28 12.43 10.46
C ILE A 38 20.69 12.10 10.96
N SER A 39 21.69 12.91 10.59
CA SER A 39 23.08 12.73 11.03
C SER A 39 23.32 12.91 12.52
N LYS A 40 22.40 13.60 13.20
CA LYS A 40 22.48 13.92 14.63
C LYS A 40 21.55 13.02 15.46
N CYS A 41 20.76 12.18 14.80
CA CYS A 41 19.81 11.31 15.46
C CYS A 41 20.57 10.16 16.12
N ASP A 42 20.37 10.00 17.43
CA ASP A 42 20.76 8.77 18.13
C ASP A 42 19.80 7.66 17.69
N LEU A 43 20.27 6.80 16.79
CA LEU A 43 19.44 5.76 16.19
C LEU A 43 19.00 4.71 17.22
N ASP A 44 19.85 4.40 18.21
CA ASP A 44 19.52 3.41 19.24
C ASP A 44 18.41 3.94 20.16
N ALA A 45 18.53 5.20 20.59
CA ALA A 45 17.48 5.87 21.36
C ALA A 45 16.18 5.99 20.55
N PHE A 46 16.27 6.40 19.28
CA PHE A 46 15.13 6.49 18.37
C PHE A 46 14.42 5.14 18.22
N ALA A 47 15.17 4.06 18.00
CA ALA A 47 14.61 2.71 17.90
C ALA A 47 13.94 2.25 19.20
N ALA A 48 14.51 2.61 20.36
CA ALA A 48 13.90 2.34 21.65
C ALA A 48 12.56 3.07 21.82
N ASP A 49 12.50 4.35 21.43
CA ASP A 49 11.29 5.17 21.48
C ASP A 49 10.19 4.61 20.57
N ILE A 50 10.52 4.25 19.33
CA ILE A 50 9.57 3.62 18.38
C ILE A 50 9.02 2.30 18.93
N LYS A 51 9.87 1.47 19.55
CA LYS A 51 9.44 0.22 20.17
C LYS A 51 8.54 0.47 21.39
N ALA A 52 8.87 1.45 22.22
CA ALA A 52 8.09 1.82 23.39
C ALA A 52 6.71 2.37 23.00
N LEU A 53 6.65 3.23 21.97
CA LEU A 53 5.41 3.75 21.42
C LEU A 53 4.55 2.62 20.83
N GLY A 54 5.13 1.75 20.00
CA GLY A 54 4.42 0.59 19.44
C GLY A 54 3.83 -0.33 20.52
N LYS A 55 4.58 -0.58 21.61
CA LYS A 55 4.08 -1.36 22.76
C LYS A 55 2.91 -0.65 23.46
N THR A 56 2.99 0.66 23.61
CA THR A 56 1.94 1.47 24.23
C THR A 56 0.66 1.43 23.39
N LEU A 57 0.76 1.62 22.08
CA LEU A 57 -0.36 1.56 21.15
C LEU A 57 -1.00 0.17 21.11
N ALA A 58 -0.18 -0.89 21.04
CA ALA A 58 -0.66 -2.26 21.08
C ALA A 58 -1.45 -2.56 22.37
N ALA A 59 -1.00 -2.05 23.52
CA ALA A 59 -1.68 -2.21 24.80
C ALA A 59 -3.02 -1.43 24.89
N GLN A 60 -3.22 -0.43 24.02
CA GLN A 60 -4.44 0.36 23.94
C GLN A 60 -5.46 -0.19 22.93
N GLN A 61 -5.12 -1.25 22.18
CA GLN A 61 -6.05 -1.89 21.26
C GLN A 61 -7.09 -2.73 21.99
N GLY A 62 -8.31 -2.74 21.48
CA GLY A 62 -9.40 -3.55 22.00
C GLY A 62 -10.68 -3.40 21.19
N ASP A 63 -11.82 -3.47 21.86
CA ASP A 63 -13.13 -3.43 21.19
C ASP A 63 -13.37 -2.14 20.39
N ALA A 64 -12.73 -1.03 20.76
CA ALA A 64 -12.84 0.22 20.01
C ALA A 64 -12.30 0.09 18.58
N ASP A 65 -11.19 -0.61 18.41
CA ASP A 65 -10.55 -0.89 17.13
C ASP A 65 -11.42 -1.81 16.27
N VAL A 66 -11.98 -2.86 16.87
CA VAL A 66 -12.89 -3.78 16.18
C VAL A 66 -14.20 -3.08 15.78
N ARG A 67 -14.75 -2.20 16.64
CA ARG A 67 -15.90 -1.37 16.28
C ARG A 67 -15.59 -0.40 15.14
N HIS A 68 -14.39 0.20 15.16
CA HIS A 68 -13.94 1.09 14.10
C HIS A 68 -13.79 0.34 12.76
N LEU A 69 -13.16 -0.84 12.76
CA LEU A 69 -13.11 -1.71 11.58
C LEU A 69 -14.50 -2.05 11.06
N ASN A 70 -15.41 -2.48 11.94
CA ASN A 70 -16.78 -2.86 11.52
C ASN A 70 -17.57 -1.67 10.94
N LYS A 71 -17.34 -0.44 11.43
CA LYS A 71 -17.89 0.77 10.81
C LYS A 71 -17.38 0.92 9.37
N ILE A 72 -16.08 0.72 9.14
CA ILE A 72 -15.51 0.83 7.79
C ILE A 72 -15.94 -0.32 6.88
N VAL A 73 -16.07 -1.54 7.40
CA VAL A 73 -16.70 -2.68 6.69
C VAL A 73 -18.14 -2.36 6.31
N CYS A 74 -18.89 -1.66 7.17
CA CYS A 74 -20.23 -1.21 6.84
C CYS A 74 -20.22 -0.22 5.67
N TRP A 75 -19.31 0.76 5.66
CA TRP A 75 -19.16 1.70 4.53
C TRP A 75 -18.75 1.00 3.24
N GLN A 76 -17.79 0.08 3.31
CA GLN A 76 -17.37 -0.77 2.20
C GLN A 76 -18.58 -1.51 1.60
N ARG A 77 -19.37 -2.18 2.44
CA ARG A 77 -20.54 -2.95 2.02
C ARG A 77 -21.64 -2.06 1.46
N ALA A 78 -21.86 -0.89 2.06
CA ALA A 78 -22.80 0.09 1.54
C ALA A 78 -22.38 0.57 0.13
N CYS A 79 -21.09 0.86 -0.08
CA CYS A 79 -20.56 1.21 -1.40
C CYS A 79 -20.79 0.09 -2.41
N THR A 80 -20.42 -1.16 -2.08
CA THR A 80 -20.69 -2.30 -2.97
C THR A 80 -22.19 -2.47 -3.27
N ALA A 81 -23.05 -2.39 -2.25
CA ALA A 81 -24.48 -2.56 -2.41
C ALA A 81 -25.10 -1.46 -3.29
N LEU A 82 -24.75 -0.19 -3.05
CA LEU A 82 -25.21 0.94 -3.86
C LEU A 82 -24.70 0.85 -5.31
N GLY A 83 -23.44 0.46 -5.49
CA GLY A 83 -22.85 0.25 -6.81
C GLY A 83 -23.60 -0.83 -7.60
N VAL A 84 -23.80 -2.01 -7.01
CA VAL A 84 -24.53 -3.13 -7.63
C VAL A 84 -26.00 -2.78 -7.86
N ALA A 85 -26.66 -2.12 -6.92
CA ALA A 85 -28.07 -1.74 -7.06
C ALA A 85 -28.29 -0.73 -8.20
N THR A 86 -27.28 0.08 -8.53
CA THR A 86 -27.40 1.17 -9.52
C THR A 86 -26.76 0.88 -10.87
N MET A 87 -25.90 -0.14 -10.99
CA MET A 87 -25.13 -0.41 -12.23
C MET A 87 -25.97 -0.80 -13.45
N ALA A 88 -27.19 -1.32 -13.25
CA ALA A 88 -28.09 -1.66 -14.34
C ALA A 88 -28.89 -0.46 -14.87
N MET A 89 -28.77 0.72 -14.24
CA MET A 89 -29.53 1.93 -14.54
C MET A 89 -28.62 2.99 -15.18
N PRO A 90 -28.43 3.01 -16.51
CA PRO A 90 -27.62 4.05 -17.16
C PRO A 90 -28.22 5.44 -16.94
N LEU A 91 -27.38 6.46 -16.79
CA LEU A 91 -27.79 7.86 -16.63
C LEU A 91 -27.72 8.58 -17.98
N CYS A 92 -28.84 8.68 -18.68
CA CYS A 92 -28.95 9.38 -19.98
C CYS A 92 -28.33 10.80 -19.90
N PRO A 93 -27.45 11.21 -20.85
CA PRO A 93 -27.13 10.56 -22.12
C PRO A 93 -25.98 9.53 -22.06
N LEU A 94 -25.42 9.23 -20.88
CA LEU A 94 -24.33 8.28 -20.74
C LEU A 94 -24.86 6.84 -20.86
N PRO A 95 -24.13 5.94 -21.55
CA PRO A 95 -24.47 4.53 -21.62
C PRO A 95 -24.14 3.76 -20.34
N PHE A 96 -23.66 4.46 -19.30
CA PHE A 96 -23.21 3.92 -18.02
C PHE A 96 -23.69 4.81 -16.86
N ASN A 97 -23.49 4.37 -15.62
CA ASN A 97 -23.89 5.09 -14.42
C ASN A 97 -22.65 5.51 -13.61
N PRO A 98 -22.21 6.79 -13.66
CA PRO A 98 -21.05 7.26 -12.91
C PRO A 98 -21.17 7.06 -11.39
N ILE A 99 -22.39 7.07 -10.84
CA ILE A 99 -22.62 6.80 -9.41
C ILE A 99 -22.29 5.32 -9.12
N ALA A 100 -22.72 4.41 -9.99
CA ALA A 100 -22.38 3.00 -9.86
C ALA A 100 -20.87 2.77 -9.98
N VAL A 101 -20.22 3.39 -10.97
CA VAL A 101 -18.77 3.33 -11.17
C VAL A 101 -18.01 3.76 -9.91
N TRP A 102 -18.40 4.90 -9.34
CA TRP A 102 -17.77 5.45 -8.14
C TRP A 102 -17.92 4.51 -6.92
N PHE A 103 -19.14 4.05 -6.63
CA PHE A 103 -19.40 3.21 -5.46
C PHE A 103 -18.86 1.78 -5.61
N LEU A 104 -18.88 1.21 -6.82
CA LEU A 104 -18.22 -0.06 -7.11
C LEU A 104 -16.70 0.07 -6.91
N SER A 105 -16.09 1.13 -7.44
CA SER A 105 -14.66 1.41 -7.28
C SER A 105 -14.27 1.55 -5.82
N LEU A 106 -14.96 2.40 -5.05
CA LEU A 106 -14.71 2.54 -3.60
C LEU A 106 -14.93 1.23 -2.86
N GLY A 107 -15.93 0.44 -3.24
CA GLY A 107 -16.22 -0.84 -2.64
C GLY A 107 -15.09 -1.86 -2.83
N VAL A 108 -14.47 -1.91 -4.01
CA VAL A 108 -13.32 -2.78 -4.32
C VAL A 108 -12.05 -2.25 -3.64
N LEU A 109 -11.74 -0.97 -3.83
CA LEU A 109 -10.57 -0.32 -3.23
C LEU A 109 -10.54 -0.54 -1.70
N THR A 110 -11.62 -0.18 -1.01
CA THR A 110 -11.72 -0.29 0.45
C THR A 110 -11.57 -1.73 0.92
N ARG A 111 -12.11 -2.69 0.17
CA ARG A 111 -12.02 -4.10 0.54
C ARG A 111 -10.57 -4.55 0.58
N TRP A 112 -9.78 -4.16 -0.43
CA TRP A 112 -8.37 -4.48 -0.50
C TRP A 112 -7.54 -3.58 0.44
N THR A 113 -7.44 -2.27 0.16
CA THR A 113 -6.46 -1.38 0.80
C THR A 113 -6.75 -1.08 2.27
N ILE A 114 -8.01 -1.18 2.69
CA ILE A 114 -8.40 -0.91 4.08
C ILE A 114 -8.62 -2.23 4.81
N VAL A 115 -9.71 -2.93 4.50
CA VAL A 115 -10.16 -4.06 5.32
C VAL A 115 -9.14 -5.20 5.24
N ALA A 116 -8.88 -5.71 4.04
CA ALA A 116 -8.07 -6.90 3.89
C ALA A 116 -6.60 -6.65 4.19
N HIS A 117 -6.05 -5.52 3.75
CA HIS A 117 -4.69 -5.09 4.04
C HIS A 117 -4.40 -5.12 5.55
N HIS A 118 -5.19 -4.39 6.36
CA HIS A 118 -4.93 -4.29 7.80
C HIS A 118 -5.21 -5.60 8.55
N VAL A 119 -6.20 -6.39 8.10
CA VAL A 119 -6.45 -7.71 8.68
C VAL A 119 -5.33 -8.68 8.36
N CYS A 120 -4.82 -8.69 7.13
CA CYS A 120 -3.74 -9.60 6.72
C CYS A 120 -2.36 -9.20 7.27
N HIS A 121 -2.15 -7.95 7.69
CA HIS A 121 -1.03 -7.60 8.56
C HIS A 121 -1.20 -8.08 10.02
N GLY A 122 -2.42 -8.44 10.39
CA GLY A 122 -2.78 -8.91 11.73
C GLY A 122 -3.10 -7.80 12.71
N GLY A 123 -3.49 -6.62 12.22
CA GLY A 123 -3.91 -5.46 13.02
C GLY A 123 -5.01 -5.74 14.03
N PHE A 124 -5.75 -6.85 13.86
CA PHE A 124 -6.89 -7.24 14.69
C PHE A 124 -6.72 -8.57 15.40
N ASP A 125 -5.62 -9.32 15.21
CA ASP A 125 -5.45 -10.67 15.78
C ASP A 125 -5.54 -10.68 17.31
N LYS A 126 -5.08 -9.59 17.96
CA LYS A 126 -5.05 -9.48 19.42
C LYS A 126 -6.33 -8.88 20.00
N CYS A 127 -7.14 -8.17 19.21
CA CYS A 127 -8.33 -7.47 19.71
C CYS A 127 -9.66 -8.07 19.21
N ASP A 128 -9.69 -8.80 18.09
CA ASP A 128 -10.88 -9.54 17.65
C ASP A 128 -10.94 -10.92 18.33
N THR A 129 -11.60 -10.96 19.49
CA THR A 129 -11.82 -12.21 20.24
C THR A 129 -12.65 -13.24 19.47
N GLY A 130 -13.40 -12.83 18.45
CA GLY A 130 -14.19 -13.72 17.60
C GLY A 130 -13.40 -14.41 16.49
N GLY A 131 -12.15 -14.01 16.25
CA GLY A 131 -11.26 -14.63 15.24
C GLY A 131 -11.72 -14.46 13.79
N ARG A 132 -12.65 -13.55 13.51
CA ARG A 132 -13.18 -13.26 12.17
C ARG A 132 -12.16 -12.52 11.30
N TYR A 133 -11.42 -11.62 11.94
CA TYR A 133 -10.44 -10.72 11.34
C TYR A 133 -9.02 -11.16 11.70
N HIS A 134 -8.67 -12.38 11.33
CA HIS A 134 -7.38 -12.98 11.64
C HIS A 134 -6.52 -13.16 10.39
N ARG A 135 -5.23 -12.80 10.49
CA ARG A 135 -4.33 -12.65 9.32
C ARG A 135 -4.20 -13.88 8.43
N PHE A 136 -4.32 -15.08 9.01
CA PHE A 136 -4.12 -16.35 8.29
C PHE A 136 -5.41 -16.96 7.72
N THR A 137 -6.58 -16.47 8.11
CA THR A 137 -7.87 -17.06 7.71
C THR A 137 -8.76 -16.09 6.91
N PHE A 138 -8.45 -14.80 6.95
CA PHE A 138 -9.19 -13.79 6.21
C PHE A 138 -9.00 -13.95 4.69
N GLY A 139 -10.11 -13.96 3.94
CA GLY A 139 -10.05 -14.06 2.47
C GLY A 139 -9.69 -15.42 1.88
N VAL A 140 -9.45 -16.44 2.72
CA VAL A 140 -9.01 -17.78 2.29
C VAL A 140 -9.94 -18.89 2.81
N GLY A 141 -9.70 -20.13 2.36
CA GLY A 141 -10.41 -21.34 2.81
C GLY A 141 -11.74 -21.63 2.11
N SER A 142 -12.30 -20.69 1.34
CA SER A 142 -13.42 -20.96 0.42
C SER A 142 -13.55 -19.87 -0.64
N VAL A 143 -14.15 -20.21 -1.78
CA VAL A 143 -14.53 -19.23 -2.83
C VAL A 143 -15.42 -18.13 -2.25
N TYR A 144 -16.32 -18.45 -1.33
CA TYR A 144 -17.14 -17.45 -0.67
C TYR A 144 -16.30 -16.43 0.12
N ARG A 145 -15.33 -16.88 0.93
CA ARG A 145 -14.44 -15.98 1.68
C ARG A 145 -13.60 -15.14 0.73
N ARG A 146 -13.06 -15.75 -0.33
CA ARG A 146 -12.37 -15.02 -1.39
C ARG A 146 -13.24 -13.92 -1.99
N CYS A 147 -14.48 -14.24 -2.38
CA CYS A 147 -15.40 -13.30 -3.03
C CYS A 147 -15.91 -12.19 -2.11
N VAL A 148 -16.09 -12.45 -0.81
CA VAL A 148 -16.63 -11.45 0.12
C VAL A 148 -15.53 -10.59 0.73
N ASP A 149 -14.37 -11.18 1.03
CA ASP A 149 -13.33 -10.53 1.82
C ASP A 149 -12.18 -9.95 0.98
N TRP A 150 -11.87 -10.53 -0.19
CA TRP A 150 -10.68 -10.14 -0.96
C TRP A 150 -10.92 -9.91 -2.47
N LEU A 151 -12.08 -10.24 -3.04
CA LEU A 151 -12.34 -10.30 -4.51
C LEU A 151 -11.55 -9.28 -5.36
N ASP A 152 -10.39 -9.72 -5.82
CA ASP A 152 -9.42 -8.93 -6.58
C ASP A 152 -8.50 -9.88 -7.38
N TRP A 153 -7.63 -9.35 -8.24
CA TRP A 153 -6.74 -10.09 -9.13
C TRP A 153 -5.59 -10.79 -8.40
N MET A 154 -5.24 -10.33 -7.20
CA MET A 154 -4.10 -10.82 -6.42
C MET A 154 -4.53 -11.90 -5.45
N LEU A 155 -3.87 -13.06 -5.42
CA LEU A 155 -4.08 -14.02 -4.32
C LEU A 155 -3.70 -13.41 -2.97
N VAL A 156 -4.43 -13.76 -1.91
CA VAL A 156 -4.14 -13.28 -0.55
C VAL A 156 -2.74 -13.74 -0.13
N GLU A 157 -2.43 -14.98 -0.47
CA GLU A 157 -1.15 -15.64 -0.22
C GLU A 157 0.00 -14.96 -0.97
N ALA A 158 -0.25 -14.56 -2.22
CA ALA A 158 0.74 -13.88 -3.05
C ALA A 158 1.04 -12.48 -2.50
N TRP A 159 -0.02 -11.74 -2.19
CA TRP A 159 0.09 -10.43 -1.56
C TRP A 159 0.80 -10.49 -0.21
N ASN A 160 0.49 -11.48 0.64
CA ASN A 160 1.17 -11.65 1.93
C ASN A 160 2.68 -11.90 1.81
N VAL A 161 3.15 -12.56 0.74
CA VAL A 161 4.58 -12.79 0.55
C VAL A 161 5.26 -11.54 0.01
N GLU A 162 4.70 -10.93 -1.04
CA GLU A 162 5.31 -9.72 -1.61
C GLU A 162 5.21 -8.53 -0.64
N HIS A 163 4.01 -8.23 -0.15
CA HIS A 163 3.79 -7.04 0.67
C HIS A 163 4.33 -7.23 2.09
N ASN A 164 3.85 -8.26 2.82
CA ASN A 164 4.15 -8.37 4.26
C ASN A 164 5.57 -8.89 4.54
N GLN A 165 6.12 -9.74 3.68
CA GLN A 165 7.41 -10.39 3.93
C GLN A 165 8.57 -9.74 3.18
N LEU A 166 8.33 -9.09 2.04
CA LEU A 166 9.36 -8.45 1.24
C LEU A 166 9.31 -6.93 1.37
N HIS A 167 8.26 -6.28 0.87
CA HIS A 167 8.18 -4.81 0.84
C HIS A 167 8.39 -4.17 2.23
N HIS A 168 7.71 -4.66 3.27
CA HIS A 168 7.89 -4.16 4.64
C HIS A 168 9.30 -4.32 5.22
N TYR A 169 10.05 -5.31 4.75
CA TYR A 169 11.39 -5.60 5.25
C TYR A 169 12.50 -4.99 4.40
N SER A 170 12.16 -4.57 3.19
CA SER A 170 13.07 -3.99 2.22
C SER A 170 12.66 -2.60 1.78
N LEU A 171 11.86 -1.87 2.55
CA LEU A 171 11.32 -0.58 2.12
C LEU A 171 12.44 0.38 1.65
N GLY A 172 12.32 0.86 0.42
CA GLY A 172 13.30 1.76 -0.19
C GLY A 172 14.61 1.09 -0.62
N GLU A 173 14.71 -0.23 -0.49
CA GLU A 173 15.85 -1.03 -0.92
C GLU A 173 15.68 -1.56 -2.35
N ASP A 174 16.77 -1.97 -2.99
CA ASP A 174 16.71 -2.54 -4.34
C ASP A 174 15.87 -3.82 -4.47
N SER A 175 15.64 -4.54 -3.37
CA SER A 175 14.75 -5.71 -3.35
C SER A 175 13.28 -5.35 -3.18
N ASP A 176 12.94 -4.09 -2.94
CA ASP A 176 11.57 -3.61 -2.78
C ASP A 176 10.80 -3.68 -4.10
N PRO A 177 9.69 -4.45 -4.17
CA PRO A 177 8.85 -4.55 -5.36
C PRO A 177 8.07 -3.26 -5.66
N ASP A 178 7.90 -2.38 -4.67
CA ASP A 178 7.04 -1.19 -4.79
C ASP A 178 7.80 0.07 -5.20
N LEU A 179 9.09 -0.06 -5.57
CA LEU A 179 9.87 0.99 -6.24
C LEU A 179 9.51 1.14 -7.72
N VAL A 180 8.25 1.52 -7.97
CA VAL A 180 7.70 1.72 -9.32
C VAL A 180 8.55 2.70 -10.13
N GLU A 181 9.07 3.75 -9.48
CA GLU A 181 9.92 4.74 -10.13
C GLU A 181 11.24 4.17 -10.68
N ARG A 182 11.80 3.13 -10.04
CA ARG A 182 13.02 2.45 -10.48
C ARG A 182 12.70 1.53 -11.64
N ASN A 183 11.58 0.81 -11.55
CA ASN A 183 11.12 -0.07 -12.62
C ASN A 183 10.75 0.71 -13.90
N LEU A 184 10.55 2.03 -13.78
CA LEU A 184 10.31 2.96 -14.87
C LEU A 184 11.52 3.84 -15.20
N ASP A 185 12.74 3.50 -14.77
CA ASP A 185 13.95 4.32 -15.01
C ASP A 185 14.17 4.63 -16.50
N ASN A 186 14.06 3.62 -17.37
CA ASN A 186 14.12 3.80 -18.82
C ASN A 186 13.09 4.83 -19.34
N LEU A 187 11.89 4.87 -18.77
CA LEU A 187 10.84 5.84 -19.11
C LEU A 187 11.18 7.23 -18.56
N ARG A 188 11.69 7.31 -17.32
CA ARG A 188 12.11 8.56 -16.66
C ARG A 188 13.24 9.24 -17.42
N GLN A 189 14.22 8.47 -17.89
CA GLN A 189 15.39 8.97 -18.60
C GLN A 189 15.14 9.32 -20.07
N MET A 190 13.96 9.05 -20.64
CA MET A 190 13.72 9.39 -22.06
C MET A 190 13.89 10.91 -22.31
N PRO A 191 14.34 11.32 -23.50
CA PRO A 191 14.49 12.74 -23.84
C PRO A 191 13.20 13.54 -23.64
N ALA A 192 13.33 14.81 -23.28
CA ALA A 192 12.18 15.70 -23.02
C ALA A 192 11.22 15.83 -24.22
N LEU A 193 11.72 15.68 -25.45
CA LEU A 193 10.90 15.68 -26.67
C LEU A 193 9.86 14.53 -26.71
N LEU A 194 10.09 13.45 -25.95
CA LEU A 194 9.17 12.31 -25.82
C LEU A 194 8.27 12.41 -24.59
N ALA A 195 8.20 13.57 -23.91
CA ALA A 195 7.35 13.77 -22.75
C ALA A 195 5.87 13.35 -22.98
N PRO A 196 5.23 13.62 -24.14
CA PRO A 196 3.87 13.12 -24.39
C PRO A 196 3.77 11.59 -24.31
N VAL A 197 4.77 10.87 -24.83
CA VAL A 197 4.83 9.40 -24.75
C VAL A 197 4.97 8.96 -23.29
N LYS A 198 5.81 9.63 -22.50
CA LYS A 198 5.93 9.36 -21.06
C LYS A 198 4.58 9.47 -20.36
N TYR A 199 3.88 10.59 -20.54
CA TYR A 199 2.59 10.81 -19.91
C TYR A 199 1.51 9.83 -20.37
N LEU A 200 1.54 9.40 -21.64
CA LEU A 200 0.64 8.35 -22.14
C LEU A 200 0.92 6.99 -21.49
N VAL A 201 2.19 6.61 -21.33
CA VAL A 201 2.57 5.37 -20.64
C VAL A 201 2.16 5.43 -19.17
N ILE A 202 2.42 6.54 -18.47
CA ILE A 202 1.99 6.71 -17.08
C ILE A 202 0.47 6.67 -16.98
N ALA A 203 -0.28 7.35 -17.85
CA ALA A 203 -1.74 7.31 -17.86
C ALA A 203 -2.27 5.88 -18.07
N PHE A 204 -1.65 5.11 -18.96
CA PHE A 204 -1.97 3.70 -19.16
C PHE A 204 -1.70 2.87 -17.90
N LEU A 205 -0.52 3.02 -17.28
CA LEU A 205 -0.17 2.30 -16.05
C LEU A 205 -1.11 2.66 -14.91
N THR A 206 -1.41 3.95 -14.71
CA THR A 206 -2.34 4.42 -13.68
C THR A 206 -3.66 3.65 -13.69
N VAL A 207 -4.21 3.34 -14.86
CA VAL A 207 -5.51 2.64 -14.97
C VAL A 207 -5.40 1.12 -15.14
N THR A 208 -4.20 0.55 -15.27
CA THR A 208 -4.01 -0.89 -15.54
C THR A 208 -3.03 -1.63 -14.62
N TRP A 209 -2.26 -0.92 -13.80
CA TRP A 209 -1.12 -1.48 -13.07
C TRP A 209 -1.49 -2.66 -12.16
N LYS A 210 -2.70 -2.71 -11.58
CA LYS A 210 -3.07 -3.78 -10.65
C LYS A 210 -3.02 -5.16 -11.30
N TRP A 211 -3.53 -5.28 -12.52
CA TRP A 211 -3.54 -6.55 -13.26
C TRP A 211 -2.36 -6.69 -14.23
N PHE A 212 -1.82 -5.57 -14.73
CA PHE A 212 -0.68 -5.58 -15.64
C PHE A 212 0.67 -5.79 -14.94
N TYR A 213 0.84 -5.25 -13.73
CA TYR A 213 2.12 -5.20 -13.01
C TYR A 213 2.02 -5.84 -11.62
N TYR A 214 1.12 -5.36 -10.76
CA TYR A 214 1.13 -5.67 -9.33
C TYR A 214 0.75 -7.13 -9.06
N ALA A 215 -0.41 -7.59 -9.54
CA ALA A 215 -0.81 -8.99 -9.39
C ALA A 215 0.23 -9.95 -9.98
N PRO A 216 0.70 -9.80 -11.24
CA PRO A 216 1.77 -10.65 -11.77
C PRO A 216 3.05 -10.67 -10.91
N ASN A 217 3.47 -9.53 -10.35
CA ASN A 217 4.62 -9.48 -9.45
C ASN A 217 4.39 -10.22 -8.13
N THR A 218 3.23 -10.04 -7.48
CA THR A 218 2.87 -10.82 -6.28
C THR A 218 2.99 -12.33 -6.55
N PHE A 219 2.48 -12.79 -7.69
CA PHE A 219 2.53 -14.19 -8.10
C PHE A 219 3.94 -14.67 -8.41
N LYS A 220 4.75 -13.84 -9.07
CA LYS A 220 6.16 -14.13 -9.35
C LYS A 220 6.93 -14.31 -8.04
N VAL A 221 6.78 -13.39 -7.08
CA VAL A 221 7.46 -13.47 -5.77
C VAL A 221 7.02 -14.70 -4.99
N LEU A 222 5.72 -15.01 -4.97
CA LEU A 222 5.20 -16.23 -4.36
C LEU A 222 5.81 -17.50 -4.99
N SER A 223 5.86 -17.55 -6.31
CA SER A 223 6.41 -18.69 -7.06
C SER A 223 7.90 -18.88 -6.79
N LEU A 224 8.67 -17.79 -6.78
CA LEU A 224 10.09 -17.82 -6.40
C LEU A 224 10.28 -18.27 -4.95
N ASN A 225 9.42 -17.85 -4.02
CA ASN A 225 9.47 -18.29 -2.62
C ASN A 225 9.21 -19.80 -2.51
N ARG A 226 8.22 -20.33 -3.26
CA ARG A 226 7.94 -21.77 -3.32
C ARG A 226 9.11 -22.56 -3.87
N MET A 227 9.68 -22.13 -4.99
CA MET A 227 10.85 -22.78 -5.58
C MET A 227 12.04 -22.79 -4.62
N ARG A 228 12.28 -21.70 -3.88
CA ARG A 228 13.34 -21.64 -2.84
C ARG A 228 13.08 -22.61 -1.69
N ARG A 229 11.83 -22.78 -1.26
CA ARG A 229 11.45 -23.74 -0.22
C ARG A 229 11.59 -25.19 -0.69
N GLU A 230 11.18 -25.48 -1.93
CA GLU A 230 11.28 -26.81 -2.54
C GLU A 230 12.74 -27.21 -2.83
N ALA A 231 13.61 -26.24 -3.13
CA ALA A 231 15.04 -26.46 -3.33
C ALA A 231 15.84 -26.62 -2.01
N ASP A 232 15.24 -26.33 -0.85
CA ASP A 232 15.85 -26.53 0.47
C ASP A 232 15.40 -27.88 1.09
N PRO A 233 16.30 -28.88 1.23
CA PRO A 233 15.96 -30.17 1.80
C PRO A 233 15.48 -30.14 3.26
N ARG A 234 15.56 -29.00 3.96
CA ARG A 234 15.14 -28.85 5.37
C ARG A 234 13.71 -28.33 5.55
N LEU A 235 13.06 -27.85 4.51
CA LEU A 235 11.75 -27.17 4.58
C LEU A 235 10.59 -27.99 3.98
N GLU A 236 10.77 -29.31 3.88
CA GLU A 236 9.81 -30.30 3.37
C GLU A 236 8.58 -30.46 4.29
N LYS A 237 7.75 -29.43 4.40
CA LYS A 237 6.40 -29.48 4.97
C LYS A 237 5.66 -28.16 4.76
N LEU A 238 5.16 -27.94 3.55
CA LEU A 238 3.79 -27.46 3.27
C LEU A 238 3.64 -27.29 1.74
N SER A 239 3.08 -28.29 1.07
CA SER A 239 2.67 -28.14 -0.32
C SER A 239 1.42 -28.98 -0.58
N THR A 240 0.24 -28.36 -0.46
CA THR A 240 -0.91 -28.65 -1.32
C THR A 240 -2.04 -27.68 -0.98
N GLN A 241 -2.35 -26.79 -1.91
CA GLN A 241 -3.70 -26.42 -2.37
C GLN A 241 -3.62 -25.11 -3.17
N LEU A 242 -3.38 -25.24 -4.47
CA LEU A 242 -3.97 -24.35 -5.45
C LEU A 242 -4.60 -25.26 -6.49
N GLN A 243 -5.89 -25.52 -6.30
CA GLN A 243 -6.70 -26.19 -7.30
C GLN A 243 -7.24 -25.07 -8.21
N GLU A 244 -6.82 -25.07 -9.46
CA GLU A 244 -7.43 -24.21 -10.48
C GLU A 244 -8.81 -24.76 -10.80
N ASP A 245 -9.86 -24.00 -10.49
CA ASP A 245 -11.23 -24.36 -10.85
C ASP A 245 -11.75 -23.50 -12.01
N PRO A 246 -12.47 -24.10 -12.97
CA PRO A 246 -12.87 -23.47 -14.21
C PRO A 246 -14.03 -22.46 -14.06
N CYS A 247 -13.93 -21.38 -14.83
CA CYS A 247 -14.93 -20.32 -14.95
C CYS A 247 -16.23 -20.82 -15.64
N VAL A 248 -17.39 -20.53 -15.04
CA VAL A 248 -18.72 -20.78 -15.63
C VAL A 248 -19.22 -19.50 -16.31
N PRO A 249 -19.63 -19.53 -17.59
CA PRO A 249 -20.22 -18.37 -18.25
C PRO A 249 -21.73 -18.30 -18.03
N LEU A 250 -22.22 -17.16 -17.55
CA LEU A 250 -23.67 -16.88 -17.49
C LEU A 250 -24.02 -15.69 -18.38
N ALA A 251 -24.68 -15.98 -19.50
CA ALA A 251 -25.26 -15.01 -20.40
C ALA A 251 -26.76 -14.84 -20.09
N ALA A 252 -27.20 -13.60 -19.79
CA ALA A 252 -28.38 -12.94 -20.37
C ALA A 252 -28.82 -11.71 -19.55
N ALA A 253 -28.65 -10.51 -20.13
CA ALA A 253 -29.55 -9.34 -20.03
C ALA A 253 -29.02 -8.19 -20.92
N HIS A 254 -28.91 -8.39 -22.24
CA HIS A 254 -27.99 -7.66 -23.14
C HIS A 254 -27.76 -6.15 -22.91
N ALA A 255 -28.79 -5.31 -22.70
CA ALA A 255 -28.56 -3.86 -22.50
C ALA A 255 -28.19 -3.48 -21.05
N ALA A 256 -28.92 -4.01 -20.06
CA ALA A 256 -28.60 -3.81 -18.65
C ALA A 256 -27.28 -4.52 -18.26
N ALA A 257 -27.01 -5.68 -18.89
CA ALA A 257 -25.75 -6.41 -18.78
C ALA A 257 -24.60 -5.68 -19.46
N ALA A 258 -24.82 -5.07 -20.64
CA ALA A 258 -23.80 -4.24 -21.27
C ALA A 258 -23.49 -2.99 -20.42
N ALA A 259 -24.51 -2.28 -19.93
CA ALA A 259 -24.32 -1.14 -19.02
C ALA A 259 -23.64 -1.56 -17.71
N SER A 260 -24.02 -2.70 -17.14
CA SER A 260 -23.37 -3.26 -15.94
C SER A 260 -21.92 -3.65 -16.21
N LEU A 261 -21.62 -4.28 -17.35
CA LEU A 261 -20.26 -4.64 -17.75
C LEU A 261 -19.40 -3.40 -17.96
N VAL A 262 -19.91 -2.39 -18.65
CA VAL A 262 -19.22 -1.09 -18.81
C VAL A 262 -18.98 -0.44 -17.45
N ASN A 263 -19.96 -0.44 -16.55
CA ASN A 263 -19.81 0.07 -15.19
C ASN A 263 -18.73 -0.70 -14.39
N LEU A 264 -18.67 -2.03 -14.51
CA LEU A 264 -17.65 -2.85 -13.86
C LEU A 264 -16.25 -2.56 -14.40
N VAL A 265 -16.11 -2.45 -15.73
CA VAL A 265 -14.83 -2.10 -16.36
C VAL A 265 -14.39 -0.69 -15.95
N LEU A 266 -15.27 0.30 -16.03
CA LEU A 266 -14.97 1.67 -15.61
C LEU A 266 -14.67 1.75 -14.11
N ALA A 267 -15.36 1.00 -13.27
CA ALA A 267 -15.08 0.91 -11.84
C ALA A 267 -13.71 0.32 -11.57
N GLU A 268 -13.31 -0.71 -12.31
CA GLU A 268 -11.98 -1.31 -12.21
C GLU A 268 -10.89 -0.32 -12.67
N LEU A 269 -11.08 0.39 -13.78
CA LEU A 269 -10.15 1.44 -14.23
C LEU A 269 -10.02 2.57 -13.20
N LEU A 270 -11.14 2.99 -12.60
CA LEU A 270 -11.15 3.99 -11.54
C LEU A 270 -10.48 3.46 -10.26
N THR A 271 -10.68 2.18 -9.92
CA THR A 271 -10.03 1.54 -8.77
C THR A 271 -8.52 1.50 -8.98
N ASN A 272 -8.07 1.12 -10.17
CA ASN A 272 -6.65 1.12 -10.53
C ASN A 272 -6.07 2.53 -10.42
N ALA A 273 -6.75 3.54 -10.99
CA ALA A 273 -6.30 4.92 -10.94
C ALA A 273 -6.20 5.42 -9.51
N HIS A 274 -7.23 5.17 -8.71
CA HIS A 274 -7.26 5.59 -7.33
C HIS A 274 -6.14 4.90 -6.53
N ALA A 275 -6.04 3.57 -6.61
CA ALA A 275 -5.01 2.80 -5.94
C ALA A 275 -3.59 3.23 -6.38
N PHE A 276 -3.36 3.50 -7.67
CA PHE A 276 -2.07 3.99 -8.15
C PHE A 276 -1.70 5.33 -7.51
N LEU A 277 -2.66 6.25 -7.47
CA LEU A 277 -2.49 7.58 -6.89
C LEU A 277 -2.32 7.59 -5.38
N VAL A 278 -2.73 6.53 -4.67
CA VAL A 278 -2.53 6.41 -3.21
C VAL A 278 -1.42 5.44 -2.82
N VAL A 279 -1.03 4.48 -3.65
CA VAL A 279 0.04 3.51 -3.35
C VAL A 279 1.37 4.01 -3.92
N ALA A 280 1.46 4.25 -5.23
CA ALA A 280 2.75 4.52 -5.87
C ALA A 280 3.36 5.84 -5.41
N THR A 281 2.54 6.89 -5.32
CA THR A 281 2.95 8.25 -4.93
C THR A 281 3.49 8.33 -3.50
N ASN A 282 3.07 7.43 -2.61
CA ASN A 282 3.59 7.32 -1.24
C ASN A 282 5.04 6.82 -1.18
N HIS A 283 5.50 6.18 -2.26
CA HIS A 283 6.83 5.60 -2.36
C HIS A 283 7.66 6.21 -3.50
N CYS A 284 7.18 7.22 -4.23
CA CYS A 284 7.87 7.78 -5.41
C CYS A 284 8.22 9.27 -5.27
N GLY A 285 8.18 9.82 -4.06
CA GLY A 285 8.64 11.17 -3.79
C GLY A 285 10.15 11.30 -4.00
N ASP A 286 10.57 12.35 -4.68
CA ASP A 286 11.97 12.70 -4.91
C ASP A 286 12.71 13.15 -3.63
N ASP A 287 11.96 13.33 -2.54
CA ASP A 287 12.37 13.57 -1.16
C ASP A 287 12.52 12.28 -0.32
N LEU A 288 12.28 11.10 -0.90
CA LEU A 288 12.47 9.81 -0.25
C LEU A 288 13.88 9.26 -0.46
N TYR A 289 14.38 8.59 0.57
CA TYR A 289 15.70 7.94 0.54
C TYR A 289 15.63 6.53 -0.05
N ARG A 290 16.74 6.11 -0.67
CA ARG A 290 16.95 4.78 -1.26
C ARG A 290 18.21 4.13 -0.72
N PHE A 291 18.21 2.80 -0.70
CA PHE A 291 19.25 2.02 -0.04
C PHE A 291 19.66 0.81 -0.90
N GLU A 292 20.96 0.65 -1.18
CA GLU A 292 21.46 -0.53 -1.91
C GLU A 292 21.57 -1.76 -1.01
N GLN A 293 21.86 -1.56 0.28
CA GLN A 293 22.15 -2.62 1.24
C GLN A 293 20.94 -2.96 2.09
N HIS A 294 20.78 -4.23 2.43
CA HIS A 294 19.71 -4.69 3.33
C HIS A 294 19.98 -4.34 4.79
N ALA A 295 19.04 -3.69 5.47
CA ALA A 295 19.12 -3.49 6.91
C ALA A 295 18.59 -4.71 7.68
N ALA A 296 19.25 -5.06 8.79
CA ALA A 296 18.74 -6.12 9.66
C ALA A 296 17.32 -5.77 10.18
N PRO A 297 16.33 -6.67 10.09
CA PRO A 297 14.97 -6.39 10.53
C PRO A 297 14.89 -5.87 11.97
N ARG A 298 14.15 -4.77 12.19
CA ARG A 298 13.93 -4.13 13.51
C ARG A 298 15.21 -3.62 14.21
N SER A 299 16.30 -3.45 13.45
CA SER A 299 17.48 -2.69 13.86
C SER A 299 17.19 -1.19 13.94
N PRO A 300 18.07 -0.39 14.55
CA PRO A 300 17.96 1.06 14.52
C PRO A 300 17.87 1.65 13.11
N SER A 301 18.77 1.23 12.21
CA SER A 301 18.75 1.60 10.80
C SER A 301 17.42 1.24 10.12
N PHE A 302 16.88 0.06 10.40
CA PHE A 302 15.60 -0.39 9.84
C PHE A 302 14.45 0.59 10.15
N TYR A 303 14.33 1.06 11.39
CA TYR A 303 13.28 2.01 11.77
C TYR A 303 13.47 3.38 11.12
N MET A 304 14.71 3.85 11.00
CA MET A 304 15.00 5.10 10.29
C MET A 304 14.58 5.03 8.82
N ARG A 305 14.80 3.88 8.16
CA ARG A 305 14.37 3.66 6.77
C ARG A 305 12.86 3.68 6.62
N GLN A 306 12.10 3.12 7.57
CA GLN A 306 10.64 3.15 7.52
C GLN A 306 10.09 4.60 7.48
N VAL A 307 10.75 5.52 8.19
CA VAL A 307 10.36 6.94 8.25
C VAL A 307 10.84 7.73 7.03
N THR A 308 12.00 7.39 6.47
CA THR A 308 12.64 8.19 5.41
C THR A 308 12.37 7.69 3.98
N SER A 309 11.69 6.54 3.84
CA SER A 309 11.44 5.88 2.53
C SER A 309 9.96 5.81 2.16
N SER A 310 9.08 6.39 2.98
CA SER A 310 7.65 6.53 2.71
C SER A 310 7.15 7.89 3.20
N VAL A 311 6.06 8.38 2.62
CA VAL A 311 5.41 9.62 3.06
C VAL A 311 4.00 9.36 3.54
N ASN A 312 3.52 10.21 4.45
CA ASN A 312 2.11 10.27 4.80
C ASN A 312 1.41 11.33 3.93
N PHE A 313 0.16 11.07 3.54
CA PHE A 313 -0.70 12.10 2.95
C PHE A 313 -1.45 12.88 4.03
N ALA A 314 -2.17 13.92 3.60
CA ALA A 314 -3.06 14.67 4.47
C ALA A 314 -4.05 13.73 5.15
N THR A 315 -3.91 13.57 6.46
CA THR A 315 -4.86 12.86 7.32
C THR A 315 -6.03 13.80 7.61
N GLY A 316 -7.23 13.23 7.82
CA GLY A 316 -8.45 14.05 7.94
C GLY A 316 -8.51 15.02 9.12
N ASP A 317 -7.50 15.00 9.97
CA ASP A 317 -7.34 15.78 11.21
C ASP A 317 -6.15 16.75 11.18
N GLY A 318 -5.66 17.10 9.98
CA GLY A 318 -5.15 18.45 9.70
C GLY A 318 -6.18 19.57 9.95
N ARG A 319 -7.38 19.23 10.48
CA ARG A 319 -8.49 20.10 10.89
C ARG A 319 -9.12 19.75 12.26
N GLY A 320 -8.42 19.08 13.19
CA GLY A 320 -8.80 19.13 14.62
C GLY A 320 -9.36 17.88 15.34
N GLY A 321 -8.94 16.65 15.00
CA GLY A 321 -9.08 15.48 15.89
C GLY A 321 -9.67 14.21 15.26
N HIS A 322 -9.55 13.08 15.99
CA HIS A 322 -10.10 11.78 15.60
C HIS A 322 -11.63 11.80 15.49
N GLY A 323 -12.19 10.96 14.61
CA GLY A 323 -13.63 10.74 14.50
C GLY A 323 -14.12 10.69 13.07
N HIS A 324 -15.44 10.76 12.89
CA HIS A 324 -16.12 10.49 11.61
C HIS A 324 -15.59 11.34 10.44
N ALA A 325 -15.33 12.63 10.66
CA ALA A 325 -14.80 13.51 9.61
C ALA A 325 -13.38 13.12 9.19
N ALA A 326 -12.53 12.72 10.14
CA ALA A 326 -11.19 12.22 9.84
C ALA A 326 -11.27 10.90 9.06
N ASP A 327 -12.15 10.00 9.51
CA ASP A 327 -12.39 8.73 8.85
C ASP A 327 -12.86 8.88 7.39
N CYS A 328 -13.61 9.94 7.04
CA CYS A 328 -14.01 10.19 5.65
C CYS A 328 -12.81 10.49 4.73
N VAL A 329 -11.84 11.28 5.21
CA VAL A 329 -10.62 11.58 4.44
C VAL A 329 -9.74 10.35 4.35
N ASP A 330 -9.54 9.66 5.48
CA ASP A 330 -8.71 8.47 5.56
C ASP A 330 -9.32 7.32 4.70
N PHE A 331 -10.64 7.20 4.67
CA PHE A 331 -11.36 6.25 3.81
C PHE A 331 -11.12 6.52 2.33
N LEU A 332 -11.14 7.78 1.91
CA LEU A 332 -10.84 8.14 0.53
C LEU A 332 -9.37 7.91 0.19
N HIS A 333 -8.43 8.08 1.12
CA HIS A 333 -7.03 7.70 0.90
C HIS A 333 -6.78 6.19 1.00
N GLY A 334 -7.82 5.35 1.14
CA GLY A 334 -7.65 3.91 1.29
C GLY A 334 -6.94 3.52 2.58
N TRP A 335 -6.93 4.40 3.59
CA TRP A 335 -6.13 4.36 4.82
C TRP A 335 -4.60 4.29 4.61
N LEU A 336 -4.15 4.52 3.38
CA LEU A 336 -2.75 4.56 3.01
C LEU A 336 -2.13 5.95 3.23
N ASN A 337 -2.83 6.84 3.93
CA ASN A 337 -2.30 8.13 4.35
C ASN A 337 -1.45 8.05 5.64
N TYR A 338 -1.26 6.84 6.18
CA TYR A 338 -0.45 6.52 7.36
C TYR A 338 0.68 5.53 7.03
N GLN A 339 1.42 5.75 5.95
CA GLN A 339 2.45 4.81 5.49
C GLN A 339 3.58 4.63 6.49
N ILE A 340 4.01 5.71 7.14
CA ILE A 340 5.09 5.65 8.12
C ILE A 340 4.65 4.74 9.28
N GLU A 341 3.46 4.94 9.83
CA GLU A 341 2.92 4.12 10.92
C GLU A 341 2.69 2.66 10.49
N HIS A 342 2.19 2.47 9.27
CA HIS A 342 1.98 1.17 8.64
C HIS A 342 3.29 0.38 8.52
N HIS A 343 4.41 1.03 8.16
CA HIS A 343 5.71 0.39 8.06
C HIS A 343 6.40 0.16 9.41
N LEU A 344 6.23 1.08 10.35
CA LEU A 344 6.80 0.94 11.69
C LEU A 344 6.10 -0.17 12.49
N TRP A 345 4.78 -0.27 12.36
CA TRP A 345 3.94 -1.17 13.13
C TRP A 345 2.80 -1.80 12.29
N PRO A 346 3.12 -2.62 11.27
CA PRO A 346 2.11 -3.18 10.37
C PRO A 346 1.02 -3.99 11.10
N ASP A 347 1.37 -4.61 12.23
CA ASP A 347 0.45 -5.43 13.01
C ASP A 347 -0.43 -4.65 14.01
N LEU A 348 -0.46 -3.32 13.94
CA LEU A 348 -1.41 -2.50 14.68
C LEU A 348 -2.68 -2.21 13.87
N SER A 349 -3.74 -1.82 14.57
CA SER A 349 -5.00 -1.44 13.92
C SER A 349 -4.86 -0.11 13.17
N MET A 350 -5.71 0.06 12.16
CA MET A 350 -5.90 1.34 11.44
C MET A 350 -6.26 2.52 12.35
N LEU A 351 -6.90 2.26 13.50
CA LEU A 351 -7.21 3.27 14.52
C LEU A 351 -5.96 3.61 15.35
N SER A 352 -5.08 2.65 15.62
CA SER A 352 -3.79 2.89 16.25
C SER A 352 -2.90 3.77 15.37
N TYR A 353 -2.94 3.63 14.04
CA TYR A 353 -2.21 4.53 13.14
C TYR A 353 -2.63 5.99 13.31
N GLN A 354 -3.93 6.25 13.39
CA GLN A 354 -4.43 7.59 13.68
C GLN A 354 -3.87 8.13 15.00
N LYS A 355 -3.82 7.31 16.05
CA LYS A 355 -3.29 7.71 17.38
C LYS A 355 -1.78 7.91 17.38
N ALA A 356 -1.06 7.14 16.57
CA ALA A 356 0.40 7.08 16.59
C ALA A 356 1.05 8.26 15.89
N ARG A 357 0.38 8.81 14.87
CA ARG A 357 1.00 9.81 14.02
C ARG A 357 1.44 11.06 14.80
N PRO A 358 2.55 11.69 14.40
CA PRO A 358 2.97 12.94 15.01
C PRO A 358 1.92 14.03 14.75
N TYR A 359 1.43 14.68 15.80
CA TYR A 359 0.70 15.93 15.63
C TYR A 359 1.66 16.93 14.98
N PRO A 360 1.25 17.69 13.95
CA PRO A 360 2.03 18.85 13.56
C PRO A 360 2.12 19.73 14.80
N SER A 361 3.32 19.86 15.36
CA SER A 361 3.61 21.01 16.20
C SER A 361 3.13 22.22 15.40
N PRO A 362 2.33 23.15 15.98
CA PRO A 362 2.06 24.39 15.28
C PRO A 362 3.43 24.92 14.86
N ALA A 363 3.62 25.07 13.54
CA ALA A 363 4.85 25.62 13.02
C ALA A 363 5.16 26.90 13.83
N PRO A 364 6.41 27.13 14.25
CA PRO A 364 6.74 28.45 14.77
C PRO A 364 6.36 29.45 13.68
N ARG A 365 5.38 30.31 14.01
CA ARG A 365 4.92 31.38 13.11
C ARG A 365 6.04 32.37 12.83
#